data_AF-A0A257XW42-F1
#
_entry.id   AF-A0A257XW42-F1
#
_cell.length_a   1.000
_cell.length_b   1.000
_cell.length_c   1.000
_cell.angle_alpha   90.00
_cell.angle_beta   90.00
_cell.angle_gamma   90.00
#
_symmetry.space_group_name_H-M   'P 1'
#
loop_
_entity.id
_entity.type
_entity.pdbx_description
1 polymer ?
#
loop_
_entity_poly.entity_id
_entity_poly.type
_entity_poly.pdbx_seq_one_letter_code
_entity_poly.pdbx_strand_id
1 'polypeptide(L)' 'TFAVATEAWLLQGRLQACGVPTLVADDQMAQTYSLLAQAIPARVMVPQRRWAEAEAIRQAWLRGEFALRDDDPDVDARPG' A
#
# COMPACT_ATOMS: atom_id res chain seq x y z
N THR A 1 10.11 1.86 -2.92
CA THR A 1 9.84 1.40 -4.28
C THR A 1 9.48 -0.07 -4.22
N PHE A 2 8.47 -0.49 -4.97
CA PHE A 2 7.88 -1.82 -4.94
C PHE A 2 8.10 -2.52 -6.28
N ALA A 3 8.40 -3.82 -6.22
CA ALA A 3 8.55 -4.64 -7.43
C ALA A 3 7.20 -5.02 -8.04
N VAL A 4 6.14 -5.04 -7.22
CA VAL A 4 4.78 -5.37 -7.62
C VAL A 4 3.86 -4.18 -7.33
N ALA A 5 3.07 -3.78 -8.32
CA ALA A 5 2.15 -2.65 -8.20
C ALA A 5 1.16 -2.82 -7.04
N THR A 6 0.64 -4.04 -6.83
CA THR A 6 -0.30 -4.37 -5.75
C THR A 6 0.22 -3.98 -4.36
N GLU A 7 1.50 -4.20 -4.07
CA GLU A 7 2.08 -3.82 -2.77
C GLU A 7 2.13 -2.29 -2.59
N ALA A 8 2.41 -1.55 -3.67
CA ALA A 8 2.36 -0.09 -3.65
C ALA A 8 0.95 0.42 -3.35
N TRP A 9 -0.06 -0.20 -3.98
CA TRP A 9 -1.48 0.11 -3.73
C TRP A 9 -1.91 -0.22 -2.30
N LEU A 10 -1.47 -1.35 -1.74
CA LEU A 10 -1.76 -1.71 -0.34
C LEU A 10 -1.16 -0.69 0.64
N LEU A 11 0.10 -0.29 0.45
CA LEU A 11 0.70 0.74 1.30
C LEU A 11 0.00 2.09 1.13
N GLN A 12 -0.38 2.46 -0.10
CA GLN A 12 -1.12 3.70 -0.35
C GLN A 12 -2.45 3.72 0.41
N GLY A 13 -3.24 2.65 0.31
CA GLY A 13 -4.52 2.53 1.03
C GLY A 13 -4.33 2.64 2.54
N ARG A 14 -3.26 2.03 3.08
CA ARG A 14 -2.95 2.16 4.52
C ARG A 14 -2.61 3.58 4.93
N LEU A 15 -1.76 4.25 4.16
CA LEU A 15 -1.35 5.64 4.44
C LEU A 15 -2.56 6.59 4.36
N GLN A 16 -3.44 6.39 3.37
CA GLN A 16 -4.69 7.17 3.26
C GLN A 16 -5.63 6.94 4.43
N ALA A 17 -5.76 5.69 4.90
CA ALA A 17 -6.56 5.37 6.10
C ALA A 17 -6.02 6.03 7.37
N CYS A 18 -4.70 6.23 7.47
CA CYS A 18 -4.07 7.01 8.55
C CYS A 18 -4.12 8.53 8.31
N GLY A 19 -4.78 8.98 7.24
CA GLY A 19 -4.94 10.39 6.91
C GLY A 19 -3.71 11.01 6.22
N VAL A 20 -2.72 10.22 5.82
CA VAL A 20 -1.52 10.68 5.11
C VAL A 20 -1.81 10.73 3.61
N PRO A 21 -1.75 11.92 2.96
CA PRO A 21 -1.92 12.03 1.52
C PRO A 21 -0.82 11.26 0.79
N THR A 22 -1.20 10.45 -0.20
CA THR A 22 -0.28 9.60 -0.96
C THR A 22 -0.63 9.51 -2.43
N LEU A 23 0.40 9.41 -3.25
CA LEU A 23 0.32 9.17 -4.69
C LEU A 23 1.12 7.91 -5.04
N VAL A 24 0.56 7.02 -5.84
CA VAL A 24 1.31 5.95 -6.50
C VAL A 24 1.74 6.47 -7.87
N ALA A 25 3.04 6.65 -8.07
CA ALA A 25 3.63 7.02 -9.35
C ALA A 25 3.92 5.76 -10.18
N ASP A 26 3.99 5.96 -11.50
CA ASP A 26 4.30 4.94 -12.52
C ASP A 26 3.25 3.83 -12.70
N ASP A 27 2.11 3.91 -12.00
CA ASP A 27 1.04 2.92 -12.09
C ASP A 27 0.31 2.92 -13.45
N GLN A 28 0.07 4.11 -14.03
CA GLN A 28 -0.55 4.19 -15.35
C GLN A 28 0.28 3.47 -16.44
N MET A 29 1.60 3.45 -16.32
CA MET A 29 2.46 2.72 -17.25
C MET A 29 2.38 1.20 -17.02
N ALA A 30 2.31 0.74 -15.77
CA ALA A 30 2.13 -0.68 -15.45
C ALA A 30 0.76 -1.20 -15.95
N GLN A 31 -0.30 -0.39 -15.83
CA GLN A 31 -1.63 -0.75 -16.35
C GLN A 31 -1.70 -0.73 -17.88
N THR A 32 -1.04 0.24 -18.54
CA THR A 32 -1.09 0.40 -20.00
C THR A 32 -0.18 -0.58 -20.74
N TYR A 33 0.98 -0.93 -20.16
CA TYR A 33 1.99 -1.79 -20.77
C TYR A 33 2.27 -3.02 -19.91
N SER A 34 1.32 -3.95 -19.85
CA SER A 34 1.36 -5.13 -18.97
C SER A 34 2.62 -6.00 -19.17
N LEU A 35 3.16 -6.05 -20.39
CA LEU A 35 4.40 -6.79 -20.70
C LEU A 35 5.66 -6.11 -20.12
N LEU A 36 5.65 -4.79 -19.97
CA LEU A 36 6.74 -4.00 -19.38
C LEU A 36 6.54 -3.74 -17.88
N ALA A 37 5.34 -4.00 -17.36
CA ALA A 37 4.97 -3.73 -15.97
C ALA A 37 5.94 -4.35 -14.95
N GLN A 38 6.50 -5.53 -15.25
CA GLN A 38 7.46 -6.23 -14.39
C GLN A 38 8.84 -5.54 -14.35
N ALA A 39 9.16 -4.72 -15.36
CA ALA A 39 10.40 -3.96 -15.46
C ALA A 39 10.25 -2.52 -14.94
N ILE A 40 9.03 -2.09 -14.60
CA ILE A 40 8.72 -0.74 -14.13
C ILE A 40 8.38 -0.79 -12.64
N PRO A 41 9.30 -0.37 -11.75
CA PRO A 41 9.06 -0.45 -10.33
C PRO A 41 8.10 0.63 -9.85
N ALA A 42 7.04 0.25 -9.13
CA ALA A 42 6.03 1.16 -8.61
C ALA A 42 6.56 1.97 -7.41
N ARG A 43 6.14 3.23 -7.28
CA ARG A 43 6.63 4.13 -6.22
C ARG A 43 5.48 4.78 -5.48
N VAL A 44 5.54 4.75 -4.15
CA VAL A 44 4.63 5.51 -3.28
C VAL A 44 5.31 6.82 -2.89
N MET A 45 4.64 7.94 -3.16
CA MET A 45 5.10 9.28 -2.85
C MET A 45 4.20 9.89 -1.76
N VAL A 46 4.83 10.60 -0.81
CA VAL A 46 4.18 11.31 0.29
C VAL A 46 4.67 12.76 0.34
N PRO A 47 3.86 13.72 0.83
CA PRO A 47 4.33 15.07 1.10
C PRO A 47 5.49 15.05 2.10
N GLN A 48 6.56 15.80 1.80
CA GLN A 48 7.79 15.83 2.61
C GLN A 48 7.52 16.10 4.10
N ARG A 49 6.56 16.99 4.40
CA ARG A 49 6.14 17.34 5.78
C ARG A 49 5.60 16.16 6.59
N ARG A 50 5.17 15.08 5.94
CA ARG A 50 4.64 13.87 6.58
C ARG A 50 5.54 12.65 6.37
N TRP A 51 6.78 12.85 5.91
CA TRP A 51 7.71 11.75 5.64
C TRP A 51 7.95 10.87 6.88
N ALA A 52 8.15 11.48 8.05
CA ALA A 52 8.41 10.73 9.29
C ALA A 52 7.21 9.86 9.71
N GLU A 53 5.98 10.39 9.56
CA GLU A 53 4.74 9.67 9.85
C GLU A 53 4.54 8.51 8.85
N ALA A 54 4.75 8.77 7.57
CA ALA A 54 4.65 7.76 6.52
C ALA A 54 5.68 6.63 6.70
N GLU A 55 6.91 6.97 7.08
CA GLU A 55 7.98 6.01 7.33
C GLU A 55 7.66 5.14 8.56
N ALA A 56 7.13 5.72 9.64
CA ALA A 56 6.69 4.96 10.80
C ALA A 56 5.60 3.93 10.43
N ILE A 57 4.60 4.35 9.65
CA ILE A 57 3.53 3.46 9.15
C ILE A 57 4.13 2.37 8.25
N ARG A 58 5.07 2.72 7.36
CA ARG A 58 5.75 1.76 6.48
C ARG A 58 6.53 0.71 7.28
N GLN A 59 7.22 1.10 8.34
CA GLN A 59 7.95 0.19 9.22
C GLN A 59 7.02 -0.72 10.03
N ALA A 60 5.88 -0.22 10.49
CA ALA A 60 4.83 -1.05 11.11
C ALA A 60 4.27 -2.08 10.10
N TRP A 61 4.04 -1.65 8.86
CA TRP A 61 3.57 -2.53 7.78
C TRP A 61 4.57 -3.62 7.43
N LEU A 62 5.86 -3.29 7.30
CA LEU A 62 6.92 -4.27 7.05
C LEU A 62 7.11 -5.29 8.18
N ARG A 63 6.85 -4.88 9.43
CA ARG A 63 6.89 -5.78 10.59
C ARG A 63 5.68 -6.72 10.67
N GLY A 64 4.70 -6.58 9.77
CA GLY A 64 3.49 -7.39 9.77
C GLY A 64 2.50 -6.98 10.85
N GLU A 65 2.62 -5.79 11.46
CA GLU A 65 1.68 -5.30 12.49
C GLU A 65 0.25 -5.10 11.95
N PHE A 66 0.07 -5.15 10.62
CA PHE A 66 -1.21 -5.08 9.93
C PHE A 66 -1.60 -6.38 9.23
N ALA A 67 -0.87 -7.48 9.44
CA ALA A 67 -1.33 -8.78 8.99
C ALA A 67 -2.64 -9.11 9.72
N LEU A 68 -3.66 -9.56 8.97
CA LEU A 68 -4.83 -10.16 9.61
C LEU A 68 -4.32 -11.33 10.46
N ARG A 69 -4.76 -11.38 11.71
CA ARG A 69 -4.52 -12.55 12.55
C ARG A 69 -5.41 -13.66 12.00
N ASP A 70 -4.86 -14.87 11.85
CA ASP A 70 -5.64 -16.03 11.40
C ASP A 70 -6.86 -16.31 12.29
N ASP A 71 -6.87 -15.78 13.51
CA ASP A 71 -7.96 -15.90 14.49
C ASP A 71 -8.96 -14.72 14.48
N ASP A 72 -8.82 -13.72 13.60
CA ASP A 72 -9.81 -12.64 13.53
C ASP A 72 -11.14 -13.19 12.98
N PRO A 73 -12.24 -13.13 13.74
CA PRO A 73 -13.53 -13.63 13.27
C PRO A 73 -13.96 -12.83 12.05
N ASP A 74 -14.30 -13.54 10.97
CA ASP A 74 -14.77 -12.96 9.72
C ASP A 74 -16.00 -12.09 10.00
N VAL A 75 -15.83 -10.77 9.92
CA VAL A 75 -16.84 -9.78 10.36
C VAL A 75 -18.06 -9.76 9.42
N ASP A 76 -18.05 -10.53 8.34
CA ASP A 76 -19.14 -10.64 7.37
C ASP A 76 -20.11 -11.82 7.62
N ALA A 77 -20.03 -12.47 8.79
CA ALA A 77 -21.07 -13.39 9.26
C ALA A 77 -22.34 -12.62 9.65
N ARG A 78 -23.08 -12.11 8.65
CA ARG A 78 -24.42 -11.56 8.88
C ARG A 78 -25.34 -12.70 9.38
N PRO A 79 -26.02 -12.56 10.52
CA PRO A 79 -27.15 -13.44 10.83
C PRO A 79 -28.30 -13.09 9.89
N GLY A 80 -28.73 -14.07 9.09
CA GLY A 80 -29.96 -14.02 8.30
C GLY A 80 -31.21 -14.18 9.15
#